data_AF-A0A9Q7WHT5-F1
#
_entry.id   AF-A0A9Q7WHT5-F1
#
_cell.length_a   1.000
_cell.length_b   1.000
_cell.length_c   1.000
_cell.angle_alpha   90.00
_cell.angle_beta   90.00
_cell.angle_gamma   90.00
#
_symmetry.space_group_name_H-M   'P 1'
#
loop_
_entity.id
_entity.type
_entity.pdbx_description
1 polymer ?
#
loop_
_entity_poly.entity_id
_entity_poly.type
_entity_poly.pdbx_seq_one_letter_code
_entity_poly.pdbx_strand_id
1 'polypeptide(L)'
;MANVTSRDAAGAAEPEDLCPRDESADDYLLVDTPITKNVIYGPAYVPRLEGDDSLLRSQQDPIPVPANSLLWKYFGEYAVMLAGGANAGLLQSLFPQVAQGVSEHSQLLNSKDYRDIAQRAINTQVGITKVMYSSPEVAKKYGIQLRNYHKSVKGDMPNGRSYHALNAETWYFTHATFFVSIFEASDAGLFRKPLTWEEKEQIFEESKAWYSLMGVDDRAQPETYADFEKYWEHTLKTQMFASKMSDYNFVAVRGGNFDKLVSPRFRPVMRAAAPLIRRMMRIITVAPLKPEVRDALRVNDLYSPVDVKIFRAMIRVQRWVREGMRIAHVPLKYRYMPVAVEAFERAGVHPDDITLESAREALRLARLEANGARSLSTVLSAEVVPEDATCAKCQRGLEECEDCKGTGHVQDELCDVCDGVGRGCRVHHNNWREIGRGNGVGLEDGIPVVGVSAGR
;
A
#
# COMPACT_ATOMS: atom_id res chain seq x y z
N MET A 1 -42.19 -39.77 -24.78
CA MET A 1 -43.28 -40.35 -23.98
C MET A 1 -43.02 -40.02 -22.51
N ALA A 2 -43.99 -39.31 -21.89
CA ALA A 2 -44.25 -39.05 -20.45
C ALA A 2 -43.07 -38.73 -19.50
N ASN A 3 -42.94 -37.49 -18.99
CA ASN A 3 -43.69 -36.76 -17.94
C ASN A 3 -43.15 -36.99 -16.51
N VAL A 4 -42.46 -35.99 -15.93
CA VAL A 4 -42.95 -35.00 -14.92
C VAL A 4 -42.82 -35.52 -13.48
N THR A 5 -42.00 -34.84 -12.67
CA THR A 5 -42.44 -34.25 -11.38
C THR A 5 -41.52 -33.08 -10.98
N SER A 6 -42.14 -31.93 -10.84
CA SER A 6 -41.67 -30.72 -10.17
C SER A 6 -41.44 -30.95 -8.67
N ARG A 7 -40.43 -30.29 -8.10
CA ARG A 7 -40.37 -29.89 -6.69
C ARG A 7 -39.74 -28.50 -6.59
N ASP A 8 -40.63 -27.53 -6.53
CA ASP A 8 -40.67 -26.37 -5.64
C ASP A 8 -39.37 -25.84 -5.02
N ALA A 9 -39.07 -24.60 -5.42
CA ALA A 9 -38.84 -23.45 -4.55
C ALA A 9 -38.14 -23.70 -3.20
N ALA A 10 -36.82 -23.54 -3.21
CA ALA A 10 -36.11 -22.96 -2.08
C ALA A 10 -35.47 -21.67 -2.61
N GLY A 11 -35.89 -20.52 -2.03
CA GLY A 11 -35.51 -19.20 -2.48
C GLY A 11 -33.99 -19.05 -2.57
N ALA A 12 -33.53 -18.62 -3.74
CA ALA A 12 -32.21 -18.03 -3.86
C ALA A 12 -32.22 -16.80 -2.95
N ALA A 13 -31.49 -16.88 -1.83
CA ALA A 13 -31.13 -15.70 -1.08
C ALA A 13 -30.36 -14.79 -2.06
N GLU A 14 -30.90 -13.60 -2.30
CA GLU A 14 -30.17 -12.54 -2.97
C GLU A 14 -28.86 -12.27 -2.21
N PRO A 15 -27.77 -11.92 -2.89
CA PRO A 15 -26.55 -11.50 -2.20
C PRO A 15 -26.78 -10.10 -1.63
N GLU A 16 -27.53 -10.02 -0.53
CA GLU A 16 -27.50 -8.86 0.34
C GLU A 16 -26.15 -8.86 1.10
N ASP A 17 -25.56 -7.67 1.19
CA ASP A 17 -24.39 -7.31 2.00
C ASP A 17 -23.00 -7.22 1.32
N LEU A 18 -22.95 -6.66 0.10
CA LEU A 18 -21.88 -5.72 -0.25
C LEU A 18 -22.52 -4.34 -0.28
N CYS A 19 -22.33 -3.54 0.78
CA CYS A 19 -22.86 -2.19 0.99
C CYS A 19 -23.41 -1.52 -0.30
N PRO A 20 -24.73 -1.32 -0.45
CA PRO A 20 -25.29 -0.63 -1.61
C PRO A 20 -24.84 0.83 -1.55
N ARG A 21 -23.71 1.14 -2.19
CA ARG A 21 -23.25 2.52 -2.36
C ARG A 21 -24.22 3.15 -3.35
N ASP A 22 -24.87 4.22 -2.93
CA ASP A 22 -25.84 5.00 -3.71
C ASP A 22 -25.18 5.51 -5.01
N GLU A 23 -25.23 4.70 -6.07
CA GLU A 23 -24.70 4.99 -7.40
C GLU A 23 -25.62 6.02 -8.09
N SER A 24 -25.55 7.27 -7.64
CA SER A 24 -26.29 8.36 -8.24
C SER A 24 -25.76 8.70 -9.64
N ALA A 25 -26.62 9.22 -10.53
CA ALA A 25 -26.19 9.68 -11.86
C ALA A 25 -25.09 10.76 -11.80
N ASP A 26 -25.00 11.50 -10.69
CA ASP A 26 -23.99 12.54 -10.45
C ASP A 26 -22.58 11.96 -10.18
N ASP A 27 -22.47 10.65 -9.99
CA ASP A 27 -21.21 9.94 -9.76
C ASP A 27 -20.57 9.51 -11.09
N TYR A 28 -21.27 9.64 -12.22
CA TYR A 28 -20.79 9.23 -13.54
C TYR A 28 -20.37 10.42 -14.41
N LEU A 29 -19.11 10.39 -14.83
CA LEU A 29 -18.58 11.30 -15.86
C LEU A 29 -18.81 10.70 -17.23
N LEU A 30 -19.77 11.23 -17.99
CA LEU A 30 -20.12 10.72 -19.33
C LEU A 30 -19.12 11.11 -20.43
N VAL A 31 -18.38 12.19 -20.22
CA VAL A 31 -17.43 12.76 -21.18
C VAL A 31 -16.07 12.93 -20.55
N ASP A 32 -15.05 13.04 -21.39
CA ASP A 32 -13.70 13.35 -20.95
C ASP A 32 -13.70 14.67 -20.18
N THR A 33 -13.31 14.59 -18.91
CA THR A 33 -13.42 15.71 -17.97
C THR A 33 -12.02 16.09 -17.47
N PRO A 34 -11.50 17.26 -17.85
CA PRO A 34 -10.24 17.79 -17.32
C PRO A 34 -10.36 18.15 -15.84
N ILE A 35 -9.34 17.83 -15.06
CA ILE A 35 -9.23 18.28 -13.66
C ILE A 35 -7.78 18.52 -13.28
N THR A 36 -7.49 19.74 -12.83
CA THR A 36 -6.14 20.22 -12.50
C THR A 36 -5.09 19.83 -13.57
N LYS A 37 -4.28 18.79 -13.34
CA LYS A 37 -3.24 18.29 -14.26
C LYS A 37 -3.66 17.04 -15.05
N ASN A 38 -4.76 16.41 -14.65
CA ASN A 38 -5.27 15.15 -15.15
C ASN A 38 -6.46 15.35 -16.11
N VAL A 39 -6.82 14.28 -16.81
CA VAL A 39 -8.07 14.19 -17.58
C VAL A 39 -8.65 12.81 -17.29
N ILE A 40 -9.87 12.74 -16.79
CA ILE A 40 -10.59 11.48 -16.60
C ILE A 40 -11.35 11.18 -17.88
N TYR A 41 -11.18 10.00 -18.47
CA TYR A 41 -11.82 9.65 -19.73
C TYR A 41 -13.20 9.01 -19.51
N GLY A 42 -14.26 9.62 -20.05
CA GLY A 42 -15.65 9.18 -19.86
C GLY A 42 -16.07 8.08 -20.86
N PRO A 43 -16.98 7.14 -20.51
CA PRO A 43 -17.70 7.04 -19.26
C PRO A 43 -16.83 6.54 -18.10
N ALA A 44 -16.94 7.17 -16.93
CA ALA A 44 -16.18 6.80 -15.73
C ALA A 44 -17.01 7.03 -14.46
N TYR A 45 -17.01 6.05 -13.55
CA TYR A 45 -17.60 6.17 -12.22
C TYR A 45 -16.59 6.77 -11.23
N VAL A 46 -17.01 7.78 -10.47
CA VAL A 46 -16.22 8.45 -9.44
C VAL A 46 -16.87 8.21 -8.07
N PRO A 47 -16.39 7.22 -7.31
CA PRO A 47 -16.99 6.86 -6.03
C PRO A 47 -16.83 7.98 -4.98
N ARG A 48 -17.79 8.06 -4.07
CA ARG A 48 -17.71 8.93 -2.88
C ARG A 48 -16.78 8.35 -1.82
N LEU A 49 -15.50 8.62 -1.92
CA LEU A 49 -14.49 8.18 -0.94
C LEU A 49 -13.87 9.42 -0.28
N GLU A 50 -14.69 10.12 0.50
CA GLU A 50 -14.31 11.32 1.22
C GLU A 50 -13.73 10.95 2.60
N GLY A 51 -12.95 11.85 3.20
CA GLY A 51 -12.53 11.73 4.60
C GLY A 51 -11.14 11.12 4.83
N ASP A 52 -10.53 11.54 5.94
CA ASP A 52 -9.30 10.97 6.49
C ASP A 52 -9.71 9.86 7.46
N ASP A 53 -9.70 8.61 6.99
CA ASP A 53 -10.04 7.44 7.80
C ASP A 53 -8.80 6.92 8.55
N SER A 54 -8.01 7.83 9.11
CA SER A 54 -6.91 7.45 10.00
C SER A 54 -7.45 6.96 11.34
N LEU A 55 -6.93 5.84 11.81
CA LEU A 55 -7.23 5.38 13.17
C LEU A 55 -6.49 6.23 14.19
N LEU A 56 -7.16 6.56 15.30
CA LEU A 56 -6.48 7.07 16.48
C LEU A 56 -5.48 6.01 16.95
N ARG A 57 -4.37 6.44 17.55
CA ARG A 57 -3.34 5.49 18.00
C ARG A 57 -3.86 4.46 19.01
N SER A 58 -4.86 4.82 19.81
CA SER A 58 -5.53 3.89 20.75
C SER A 58 -6.40 2.83 20.07
N GLN A 59 -6.80 3.05 18.82
CA GLN A 59 -7.59 2.13 18.00
C GLN A 59 -6.72 1.25 17.11
N GLN A 60 -5.42 1.56 16.98
CA GLN A 60 -4.49 0.76 16.18
C GLN A 60 -4.11 -0.50 16.93
N ASP A 61 -4.08 -1.64 16.25
CA ASP A 61 -3.56 -2.90 16.79
C ASP A 61 -2.48 -3.45 15.85
N PRO A 62 -1.28 -2.83 15.84
CA PRO A 62 -0.28 -3.13 14.84
C PRO A 62 0.39 -4.48 15.12
N ILE A 63 0.14 -5.44 14.23
CA ILE A 63 0.74 -6.77 14.24
C ILE A 63 1.80 -6.83 13.14
N PRO A 64 3.11 -6.86 13.48
CA PRO A 64 4.16 -7.06 12.49
C PRO A 64 3.97 -8.38 11.74
N VAL A 65 4.25 -8.38 10.43
CA VAL A 65 4.21 -9.59 9.63
C VAL A 65 5.30 -10.55 10.14
N PRO A 66 4.95 -11.79 10.52
CA PRO A 66 5.94 -12.72 11.05
C PRO A 66 6.93 -13.14 9.96
N ALA A 67 8.18 -13.37 10.35
CA ALA A 67 9.26 -13.67 9.40
C ALA A 67 9.07 -14.98 8.62
N ASN A 68 8.40 -15.95 9.26
CA ASN A 68 8.08 -17.25 8.67
C ASN A 68 6.74 -17.22 7.93
N SER A 69 6.44 -16.15 7.19
CA SER A 69 5.19 -15.94 6.44
C SER A 69 5.34 -16.22 4.95
N LEU A 70 4.25 -16.61 4.27
CA LEU A 70 4.25 -16.73 2.81
C LEU A 70 4.41 -15.36 2.14
N LEU A 71 3.88 -14.31 2.75
CA LEU A 71 4.03 -12.93 2.30
C LEU A 71 5.51 -12.52 2.25
N TRP A 72 6.31 -12.78 3.31
CA TRP A 72 7.75 -12.58 3.29
C TRP A 72 8.45 -13.44 2.24
N LYS A 73 8.04 -14.72 2.14
CA LYS A 73 8.64 -15.67 1.20
C LYS A 73 8.61 -15.17 -0.24
N TYR A 74 7.51 -14.55 -0.66
CA TYR A 74 7.28 -14.21 -2.06
C TYR A 74 7.49 -12.73 -2.39
N PHE A 75 7.10 -11.79 -1.52
CA PHE A 75 7.05 -10.37 -1.89
C PHE A 75 8.44 -9.78 -2.21
N GLY A 76 9.47 -10.20 -1.47
CA GLY A 76 10.84 -9.70 -1.62
C GLY A 76 11.66 -10.41 -2.70
N GLU A 77 11.09 -11.40 -3.38
CA GLU A 77 11.78 -12.19 -4.39
C GLU A 77 11.79 -11.46 -5.74
N TYR A 78 12.98 -11.28 -6.35
CA TYR A 78 13.11 -10.55 -7.62
C TYR A 78 12.30 -11.18 -8.76
N ALA A 79 12.20 -12.51 -8.79
CA ALA A 79 11.44 -13.22 -9.80
C ALA A 79 9.93 -12.89 -9.71
N VAL A 80 9.39 -12.76 -8.50
CA VAL A 80 7.99 -12.38 -8.26
C VAL A 80 7.76 -10.92 -8.67
N MET A 81 8.65 -10.01 -8.27
CA MET A 81 8.58 -8.61 -8.67
C MET A 81 8.62 -8.43 -10.20
N LEU A 82 9.46 -9.20 -10.92
CA LEU A 82 9.54 -9.13 -12.38
C LEU A 82 8.31 -9.73 -13.08
N ALA A 83 7.67 -10.74 -12.48
CA ALA A 83 6.53 -11.42 -13.07
C ALA A 83 5.19 -10.70 -12.83
N GLY A 84 4.99 -10.09 -11.64
CA GLY A 84 3.73 -9.45 -11.27
C GLY A 84 3.86 -8.01 -10.73
N GLY A 85 5.02 -7.59 -10.23
CA GLY A 85 5.19 -6.30 -9.55
C GLY A 85 4.92 -5.07 -10.43
N ALA A 86 5.15 -5.17 -11.74
CA ALA A 86 4.91 -4.07 -12.68
C ALA A 86 3.41 -3.69 -12.78
N ASN A 87 2.50 -4.64 -12.56
CA ASN A 87 1.07 -4.39 -12.66
C ASN A 87 0.53 -3.61 -11.47
N ALA A 88 1.15 -3.70 -10.28
CA ALA A 88 0.66 -3.04 -9.09
C ALA A 88 0.55 -1.51 -9.27
N GLY A 89 1.59 -0.87 -9.83
CA GLY A 89 1.57 0.57 -10.11
C GLY A 89 0.60 0.97 -11.22
N LEU A 90 0.40 0.09 -12.21
CA LEU A 90 -0.57 0.29 -13.28
C LEU A 90 -2.01 0.25 -12.74
N LEU A 91 -2.34 -0.76 -11.95
CA LEU A 91 -3.66 -0.92 -11.31
C LEU A 91 -3.95 0.26 -10.38
N GLN A 92 -2.95 0.71 -9.60
CA GLN A 92 -3.07 1.91 -8.78
C GLN A 92 -3.42 3.15 -9.62
N SER A 93 -2.88 3.29 -10.83
CA SER A 93 -3.18 4.44 -11.70
C SER A 93 -4.57 4.41 -12.35
N LEU A 94 -5.29 3.28 -12.25
CA LEU A 94 -6.68 3.13 -12.71
C LEU A 94 -7.70 3.50 -11.64
N PHE A 95 -7.29 3.54 -10.37
CA PHE A 95 -8.21 3.85 -9.29
C PHE A 95 -8.39 5.38 -9.17
N PRO A 96 -9.63 5.88 -9.19
CA PRO A 96 -9.95 7.29 -9.38
C PRO A 96 -9.14 8.27 -8.56
N GLN A 97 -9.18 8.09 -7.24
CA GLN A 97 -8.57 9.01 -6.29
C GLN A 97 -7.06 8.82 -6.19
N VAL A 98 -6.56 7.61 -6.44
CA VAL A 98 -5.12 7.35 -6.51
C VAL A 98 -4.55 8.05 -7.76
N ALA A 99 -5.20 7.91 -8.91
CA ALA A 99 -4.82 8.58 -10.14
C ALA A 99 -4.79 10.10 -9.96
N GLN A 100 -5.84 10.67 -9.34
CA GLN A 100 -5.93 12.10 -9.09
C GLN A 100 -4.89 12.59 -8.08
N GLY A 101 -4.76 11.92 -6.93
CA GLY A 101 -3.78 12.25 -5.89
C GLY A 101 -2.35 12.21 -6.40
N VAL A 102 -1.98 11.18 -7.17
CA VAL A 102 -0.66 11.11 -7.80
C VAL A 102 -0.49 12.21 -8.85
N SER A 103 -1.52 12.52 -9.64
CA SER A 103 -1.43 13.58 -10.66
C SER A 103 -1.12 14.96 -10.06
N GLU A 104 -1.69 15.27 -8.88
CA GLU A 104 -1.59 16.59 -8.24
C GLU A 104 -0.32 16.75 -7.42
N HIS A 105 -0.04 15.73 -6.59
CA HIS A 105 0.98 15.77 -5.54
C HIS A 105 2.30 15.11 -5.94
N SER A 106 2.37 14.49 -7.13
CA SER A 106 3.61 13.95 -7.69
C SER A 106 4.12 14.77 -8.86
N GLN A 107 5.45 14.78 -9.04
CA GLN A 107 6.07 15.42 -10.20
C GLN A 107 5.96 14.60 -11.49
N LEU A 108 5.29 13.43 -11.48
CA LEU A 108 5.22 12.52 -12.64
C LEU A 108 4.67 13.18 -13.91
N LEU A 109 3.67 14.05 -13.80
CA LEU A 109 3.12 14.76 -14.97
C LEU A 109 3.95 15.98 -15.40
N ASN A 110 4.82 16.50 -14.53
CA ASN A 110 5.60 17.71 -14.76
C ASN A 110 7.05 17.42 -15.16
N SER A 111 7.61 16.30 -14.72
CA SER A 111 8.98 15.93 -15.02
C SER A 111 9.09 15.31 -16.40
N LYS A 112 9.97 15.88 -17.22
CA LYS A 112 10.44 15.27 -18.47
C LYS A 112 11.66 14.37 -18.21
N ASP A 113 12.11 14.27 -16.96
CA ASP A 113 13.24 13.44 -16.54
C ASP A 113 12.74 12.10 -15.99
N TYR A 114 13.13 11.03 -16.69
CA TYR A 114 12.81 9.67 -16.28
C TYR A 114 13.46 9.29 -14.94
N ARG A 115 14.48 10.04 -14.48
CA ARG A 115 15.10 9.86 -13.16
C ARG A 115 14.14 10.13 -12.01
N ASP A 116 13.25 11.12 -12.14
CA ASP A 116 12.29 11.45 -11.08
C ASP A 116 11.24 10.33 -10.91
N ILE A 117 10.85 9.70 -12.02
CA ILE A 117 9.96 8.53 -12.02
C ILE A 117 10.64 7.36 -11.31
N ALA A 118 11.88 7.07 -11.68
CA ALA A 118 12.66 5.99 -11.08
C ALA A 118 12.86 6.24 -9.59
N GLN A 119 13.16 7.48 -9.18
CA GLN A 119 13.32 7.84 -7.78
C GLN A 119 12.01 7.70 -7.00
N ARG A 120 10.86 8.10 -7.57
CA ARG A 120 9.55 7.86 -6.95
C ARG A 120 9.28 6.38 -6.75
N ALA A 121 9.52 5.56 -7.78
CA ALA A 121 9.33 4.11 -7.69
C ALA A 121 10.24 3.50 -6.61
N ILE A 122 11.50 3.95 -6.52
CA ILE A 122 12.43 3.56 -5.46
C ILE A 122 11.89 3.97 -4.09
N ASN A 123 11.41 5.21 -3.92
CA ASN A 123 10.88 5.70 -2.64
C ASN A 123 9.65 4.90 -2.19
N THR A 124 8.73 4.59 -3.10
CA THR A 124 7.58 3.72 -2.83
C THR A 124 8.05 2.32 -2.41
N GLN A 125 8.99 1.72 -3.15
CA GLN A 125 9.50 0.39 -2.84
C GLN A 125 10.23 0.37 -1.49
N VAL A 126 11.03 1.39 -1.18
CA VAL A 126 11.73 1.53 0.11
C VAL A 126 10.73 1.65 1.25
N GLY A 127 9.68 2.47 1.11
CA GLY A 127 8.65 2.62 2.13
C GLY A 127 7.94 1.30 2.41
N ILE A 128 7.43 0.66 1.36
CA ILE A 128 6.58 -0.54 1.49
C ILE A 128 7.38 -1.75 2.02
N THR A 129 8.63 -1.90 1.58
CA THR A 129 9.51 -2.99 2.06
C THR A 129 10.02 -2.75 3.47
N LYS A 130 10.20 -1.50 3.91
CA LYS A 130 10.55 -1.21 5.30
C LYS A 130 9.42 -1.57 6.25
N VAL A 131 8.17 -1.29 5.90
CA VAL A 131 7.02 -1.71 6.72
C VAL A 131 6.93 -3.24 6.79
N MET A 132 7.29 -3.95 5.71
CA MET A 132 7.23 -5.42 5.70
C MET A 132 8.40 -6.12 6.40
N TYR A 133 9.64 -5.68 6.17
CA TYR A 133 10.86 -6.44 6.48
C TYR A 133 11.74 -5.84 7.60
N SER A 134 11.39 -4.68 8.15
CA SER A 134 12.16 -4.12 9.28
C SER A 134 11.92 -4.90 10.58
N SER A 135 12.66 -4.58 11.66
CA SER A 135 12.29 -5.08 12.99
C SER A 135 10.87 -4.63 13.36
N PRO A 136 10.16 -5.36 14.24
CA PRO A 136 8.82 -5.00 14.70
C PRO A 136 8.63 -3.52 15.04
N GLU A 137 9.55 -2.95 15.81
CA GLU A 137 9.50 -1.56 16.30
C GLU A 137 9.68 -0.56 15.15
N VAL A 138 10.63 -0.87 14.26
CA VAL A 138 10.94 -0.04 13.10
C VAL A 138 9.81 -0.10 12.08
N ALA A 139 9.22 -1.28 11.86
CA ALA A 139 8.09 -1.49 10.97
C ALA A 139 6.86 -0.68 11.41
N LYS A 140 6.51 -0.74 12.71
CA LYS A 140 5.45 0.09 13.32
C LYS A 140 5.70 1.58 13.06
N LYS A 141 6.88 2.08 13.43
CA LYS A 141 7.25 3.49 13.23
C LYS A 141 7.16 3.93 11.77
N TYR A 142 7.66 3.10 10.85
CA TYR A 142 7.61 3.42 9.41
C TYR A 142 6.19 3.42 8.86
N GLY A 143 5.30 2.54 9.32
CA GLY A 143 3.90 2.55 8.93
C GLY A 143 3.21 3.87 9.30
N ILE A 144 3.42 4.35 10.52
CA ILE A 144 2.94 5.68 10.97
C ILE A 144 3.53 6.82 10.12
N GLN A 145 4.83 6.76 9.83
CA GLN A 145 5.48 7.76 8.97
C GLN A 145 4.88 7.77 7.57
N LEU A 146 4.60 6.59 7.00
CA LEU A 146 3.98 6.47 5.69
C LEU A 146 2.56 7.05 5.70
N ARG A 147 1.74 6.78 6.72
CA ARG A 147 0.44 7.44 6.90
C ARG A 147 0.56 8.95 6.98
N ASN A 148 1.46 9.44 7.83
CA ASN A 148 1.66 10.88 8.03
C ASN A 148 2.12 11.60 6.75
N TYR A 149 2.93 10.95 5.91
CA TYR A 149 3.29 11.47 4.59
C TYR A 149 2.08 11.69 3.68
N HIS A 150 1.04 10.85 3.79
CA HIS A 150 -0.16 10.92 2.97
C HIS A 150 -1.25 11.85 3.53
N LYS A 151 -1.12 12.37 4.77
CA LYS A 151 -2.10 13.30 5.37
C LYS A 151 -2.34 14.57 4.56
N SER A 152 -1.34 15.05 3.84
CA SER A 152 -1.48 16.24 2.99
C SER A 152 -1.98 15.93 1.58
N VAL A 153 -2.12 14.66 1.21
CA VAL A 153 -2.51 14.23 -0.14
C VAL A 153 -4.04 14.16 -0.20
N LYS A 154 -4.63 15.28 -0.58
CA LYS A 154 -6.08 15.49 -0.70
C LYS A 154 -6.37 16.56 -1.75
N GLY A 155 -7.61 16.62 -2.19
CA GLY A 155 -8.05 17.59 -3.21
C GLY A 155 -9.49 17.32 -3.61
N ASP A 156 -9.84 17.70 -4.83
CA ASP A 156 -11.19 17.60 -5.37
C ASP A 156 -11.24 16.67 -6.59
N MET A 157 -12.41 16.08 -6.83
CA MET A 157 -12.78 15.29 -7.99
C MET A 157 -13.67 16.12 -8.94
N PRO A 158 -13.84 15.74 -10.23
CA PRO A 158 -14.51 16.62 -11.19
C PRO A 158 -16.00 16.84 -10.95
N ASN A 159 -16.63 15.97 -10.17
CA ASN A 159 -18.02 16.12 -9.71
C ASN A 159 -18.14 17.02 -8.45
N GLY A 160 -17.06 17.71 -8.06
CA GLY A 160 -17.05 18.64 -6.92
C GLY A 160 -16.89 17.98 -5.55
N ARG A 161 -16.71 16.64 -5.50
CA ARG A 161 -16.46 15.91 -4.25
C ARG A 161 -15.00 15.97 -3.86
N SER A 162 -14.72 15.94 -2.56
CA SER A 162 -13.34 15.85 -2.09
C SER A 162 -12.79 14.42 -2.19
N TYR A 163 -11.46 14.27 -2.23
CA TYR A 163 -10.78 13.00 -2.03
C TYR A 163 -9.71 13.14 -0.95
N HIS A 164 -9.38 12.03 -0.30
CA HIS A 164 -8.26 11.96 0.64
C HIS A 164 -7.49 10.65 0.42
N ALA A 165 -6.15 10.72 0.41
CA ALA A 165 -5.34 9.51 0.24
C ALA A 165 -5.49 8.51 1.40
N LEU A 166 -5.85 9.01 2.59
CA LEU A 166 -6.13 8.20 3.79
C LEU A 166 -7.58 7.71 3.90
N ASN A 167 -8.41 7.90 2.87
CA ASN A 167 -9.68 7.19 2.84
C ASN A 167 -9.42 5.67 2.81
N ALA A 168 -10.16 4.92 3.63
CA ALA A 168 -9.95 3.49 3.84
C ALA A 168 -9.97 2.68 2.54
N GLU A 169 -10.90 2.98 1.63
CA GLU A 169 -11.06 2.29 0.35
C GLU A 169 -9.88 2.57 -0.59
N THR A 170 -9.53 3.85 -0.74
CA THR A 170 -8.41 4.31 -1.58
C THR A 170 -7.08 3.71 -1.11
N TRP A 171 -6.87 3.67 0.21
CA TRP A 171 -5.68 3.11 0.82
C TRP A 171 -5.64 1.59 0.70
N TYR A 172 -6.74 0.90 1.02
CA TYR A 172 -6.83 -0.56 0.96
C TYR A 172 -6.64 -1.09 -0.46
N PHE A 173 -7.28 -0.49 -1.46
CA PHE A 173 -7.06 -0.88 -2.85
C PHE A 173 -5.58 -0.82 -3.23
N THR A 174 -4.91 0.28 -2.87
CA THR A 174 -3.47 0.48 -3.13
C THR A 174 -2.62 -0.59 -2.43
N HIS A 175 -2.94 -0.92 -1.18
CA HIS A 175 -2.29 -1.99 -0.41
C HIS A 175 -2.50 -3.36 -1.06
N ALA A 176 -3.73 -3.65 -1.49
CA ALA A 176 -4.11 -4.92 -2.09
C ALA A 176 -3.29 -5.22 -3.35
N THR A 177 -3.01 -4.21 -4.17
CA THR A 177 -2.24 -4.42 -5.41
C THR A 177 -0.84 -4.99 -5.15
N PHE A 178 -0.26 -4.75 -3.96
CA PHE A 178 1.06 -5.29 -3.62
C PHE A 178 1.04 -6.81 -3.43
N PHE A 179 0.13 -7.36 -2.63
CA PHE A 179 0.08 -8.82 -2.45
C PHE A 179 -0.59 -9.53 -3.64
N VAL A 180 -1.50 -8.86 -4.36
CA VAL A 180 -2.05 -9.37 -5.63
C VAL A 180 -0.95 -9.63 -6.66
N SER A 181 0.14 -8.85 -6.66
CA SER A 181 1.28 -9.12 -7.54
C SER A 181 1.87 -10.54 -7.38
N ILE A 182 1.78 -11.13 -6.17
CA ILE A 182 2.19 -12.51 -5.90
C ILE A 182 1.24 -13.49 -6.60
N PHE A 183 -0.06 -13.22 -6.52
CA PHE A 183 -1.09 -14.02 -7.19
C PHE A 183 -0.96 -13.94 -8.71
N GLU A 184 -0.69 -12.75 -9.26
CA GLU A 184 -0.44 -12.57 -10.68
C GLU A 184 0.82 -13.31 -11.15
N ALA A 185 1.90 -13.29 -10.36
CA ALA A 185 3.10 -14.07 -10.66
C ALA A 185 2.80 -15.59 -10.66
N SER A 186 2.00 -16.06 -9.70
CA SER A 186 1.51 -17.45 -9.66
C SER A 186 0.69 -17.79 -10.90
N ASP A 187 -0.32 -16.99 -11.22
CA ASP A 187 -1.26 -17.23 -12.32
C ASP A 187 -0.55 -17.13 -13.69
N ALA A 188 0.49 -16.30 -13.80
CA ALA A 188 1.36 -16.24 -14.98
C ALA A 188 2.22 -17.50 -15.17
N GLY A 189 2.31 -18.37 -14.16
CA GLY A 189 3.06 -19.63 -14.18
C GLY A 189 4.51 -19.51 -13.75
N LEU A 190 4.85 -18.49 -12.94
CA LEU A 190 6.21 -18.31 -12.39
C LEU A 190 6.58 -19.49 -11.48
N PHE A 191 5.63 -20.02 -10.73
CA PHE A 191 5.86 -21.13 -9.83
C PHE A 191 5.69 -22.48 -10.54
N ARG A 192 6.33 -23.52 -10.00
CA ARG A 192 6.19 -24.89 -10.51
C ARG A 192 4.74 -25.39 -10.43
N LYS A 193 4.06 -25.05 -9.35
CA LYS A 193 2.62 -25.21 -9.15
C LYS A 193 2.04 -23.84 -8.85
N PRO A 194 0.85 -23.49 -9.38
CA PRO A 194 0.13 -22.32 -8.92
C PRO A 194 -0.09 -22.39 -7.41
N LEU A 195 -0.15 -21.23 -6.76
CA LEU A 195 -0.57 -21.14 -5.36
C LEU A 195 -1.97 -21.73 -5.21
N THR A 196 -2.11 -22.58 -4.20
CA THR A 196 -3.38 -23.15 -3.77
C THR A 196 -4.29 -22.08 -3.17
N TRP A 197 -5.58 -22.40 -3.01
CA TRP A 197 -6.53 -21.51 -2.35
C TRP A 197 -6.06 -21.16 -0.94
N GLU A 198 -5.59 -22.15 -0.20
CA GLU A 198 -5.14 -22.04 1.18
C GLU A 198 -3.87 -21.18 1.32
N GLU A 199 -2.95 -21.27 0.35
CA GLU A 199 -1.78 -20.38 0.29
C GLU A 199 -2.18 -18.93 -0.02
N LYS A 200 -3.13 -18.72 -0.94
CA LYS A 200 -3.63 -17.36 -1.25
C LYS A 200 -4.37 -16.76 -0.05
N GLU A 201 -5.21 -17.55 0.62
CA GLU A 201 -5.90 -17.17 1.86
C GLU A 201 -4.90 -16.82 2.96
N GLN A 202 -3.85 -17.62 3.16
CA GLN A 202 -2.83 -17.33 4.15
C GLN A 202 -2.06 -16.03 3.83
N ILE A 203 -1.69 -15.80 2.57
CA ILE A 203 -1.04 -14.54 2.14
C ILE A 203 -1.98 -13.35 2.39
N PHE A 204 -3.28 -13.52 2.13
CA PHE A 204 -4.29 -12.51 2.41
C PHE A 204 -4.39 -12.21 3.93
N GLU A 205 -4.45 -13.23 4.79
CA GLU A 205 -4.47 -13.06 6.24
C GLU A 205 -3.20 -12.37 6.78
N GLU A 206 -2.03 -12.71 6.23
CA GLU A 206 -0.77 -12.04 6.56
C GLU A 206 -0.74 -10.58 6.07
N SER A 207 -1.40 -10.29 4.95
CA SER A 207 -1.54 -8.93 4.44
C SER A 207 -2.35 -8.02 5.37
N LYS A 208 -3.23 -8.59 6.21
CA LYS A 208 -3.96 -7.83 7.24
C LYS A 208 -3.04 -7.37 8.36
N ALA A 209 -2.16 -8.26 8.82
CA ALA A 209 -1.10 -7.89 9.76
C ALA A 209 -0.25 -6.76 9.16
N TRP A 210 0.12 -6.88 7.89
CA TRP A 210 0.83 -5.83 7.18
C TRP A 210 0.07 -4.49 7.14
N TYR A 211 -1.23 -4.52 6.84
CA TYR A 211 -2.10 -3.36 6.78
C TYR A 211 -2.19 -2.64 8.14
N SER A 212 -2.31 -3.41 9.24
CA SER A 212 -2.47 -2.89 10.60
C SER A 212 -1.33 -1.95 11.02
N LEU A 213 -0.14 -2.10 10.45
CA LEU A 213 1.03 -1.25 10.74
C LEU A 213 0.86 0.19 10.23
N MET A 214 -0.01 0.40 9.24
CA MET A 214 -0.19 1.71 8.59
C MET A 214 -1.08 2.65 9.42
N GLY A 215 -1.94 2.11 10.29
CA GLY A 215 -2.87 2.89 11.11
C GLY A 215 -3.93 3.66 10.31
N VAL A 216 -4.32 3.14 9.16
CA VAL A 216 -5.52 3.54 8.40
C VAL A 216 -6.62 2.54 8.75
N ASP A 217 -7.86 3.02 8.80
CA ASP A 217 -9.05 2.23 9.10
C ASP A 217 -9.16 1.04 8.13
N ASP A 218 -9.48 -0.13 8.67
CA ASP A 218 -9.54 -1.41 7.97
C ASP A 218 -10.95 -1.78 7.51
N ARG A 219 -11.96 -0.90 7.63
CA ARG A 219 -13.34 -1.17 7.18
C ARG A 219 -13.47 -1.53 5.70
N ALA A 220 -12.51 -1.12 4.87
CA ALA A 220 -12.47 -1.46 3.45
C ALA A 220 -11.80 -2.82 3.18
N GLN A 221 -11.06 -3.36 4.17
CA GLN A 221 -10.44 -4.67 4.10
C GLN A 221 -11.51 -5.76 4.28
N PRO A 222 -11.66 -6.68 3.32
CA PRO A 222 -12.58 -7.81 3.46
C PRO A 222 -12.25 -8.72 4.64
N GLU A 223 -13.27 -9.34 5.22
CA GLU A 223 -13.10 -10.24 6.36
C GLU A 223 -12.50 -11.59 5.95
N THR A 224 -12.80 -12.09 4.75
CA THR A 224 -12.30 -13.38 4.27
C THR A 224 -11.66 -13.26 2.89
N TYR A 225 -10.83 -14.24 2.52
CA TYR A 225 -10.25 -14.28 1.17
C TYR A 225 -11.32 -14.44 0.09
N ALA A 226 -12.42 -15.15 0.37
CA ALA A 226 -13.54 -15.27 -0.57
C ALA A 226 -14.21 -13.90 -0.82
N ASP A 227 -14.35 -13.09 0.23
CA ASP A 227 -14.89 -11.73 0.09
C ASP A 227 -13.89 -10.79 -0.59
N PHE A 228 -12.59 -11.03 -0.38
CA PHE A 228 -11.55 -10.36 -1.14
C PHE A 228 -11.64 -10.63 -2.65
N GLU A 229 -11.89 -11.85 -3.09
CA GLU A 229 -12.05 -12.13 -4.51
C GLU A 229 -13.24 -11.38 -5.12
N LYS A 230 -14.39 -11.35 -4.41
CA LYS A 230 -15.57 -10.58 -4.82
C LYS A 230 -15.27 -9.07 -4.87
N TYR A 231 -14.65 -8.54 -3.80
CA TYR A 231 -14.22 -7.15 -3.70
C TYR A 231 -13.32 -6.77 -4.87
N TRP A 232 -12.31 -7.59 -5.14
CA TRP A 232 -11.32 -7.33 -6.18
C TRP A 232 -11.95 -7.37 -7.57
N GLU A 233 -12.76 -8.39 -7.86
CA GLU A 233 -13.49 -8.49 -9.14
C GLU A 233 -14.44 -7.31 -9.35
N HIS A 234 -15.23 -6.95 -8.33
CA HIS A 234 -16.13 -5.80 -8.39
C HIS A 234 -15.35 -4.50 -8.65
N THR A 235 -14.28 -4.26 -7.90
CA THR A 235 -13.47 -3.04 -8.03
C THR A 235 -12.85 -2.91 -9.42
N LEU A 236 -12.25 -4.01 -9.94
CA LEU A 236 -11.70 -4.04 -11.30
C LEU A 236 -12.74 -3.72 -12.38
N LYS A 237 -13.99 -4.16 -12.20
CA LYS A 237 -15.07 -4.01 -13.19
C LYS A 237 -15.79 -2.67 -13.13
N THR A 238 -15.94 -2.08 -11.94
CA THR A 238 -16.88 -0.97 -11.73
C THR A 238 -16.20 0.34 -11.32
N GLN A 239 -15.02 0.27 -10.70
CA GLN A 239 -14.37 1.45 -10.12
C GLN A 239 -13.08 1.86 -10.83
N MET A 240 -12.72 1.21 -11.93
CA MET A 240 -11.52 1.53 -12.70
C MET A 240 -11.82 2.39 -13.92
N PHE A 241 -11.00 3.42 -14.15
CA PHE A 241 -11.07 4.19 -15.38
C PHE A 241 -9.70 4.59 -15.91
N ALA A 242 -9.62 4.73 -17.23
CA ALA A 242 -8.49 5.38 -17.87
C ALA A 242 -8.51 6.89 -17.60
N SER A 243 -7.31 7.43 -17.39
CA SER A 243 -7.06 8.85 -17.27
C SER A 243 -5.74 9.21 -17.94
N LYS A 244 -5.47 10.50 -18.07
CA LYS A 244 -4.14 10.99 -18.49
C LYS A 244 -3.02 10.46 -17.58
N MET A 245 -3.32 10.22 -16.30
CA MET A 245 -2.39 9.58 -15.37
C MET A 245 -2.11 8.12 -15.74
N SER A 246 -3.13 7.33 -16.12
CA SER A 246 -2.91 5.92 -16.52
C SER A 246 -2.16 5.80 -17.84
N ASP A 247 -2.35 6.75 -18.78
CA ASP A 247 -1.59 6.82 -20.04
C ASP A 247 -0.09 6.93 -19.83
N TYR A 248 0.35 7.49 -18.69
CA TYR A 248 1.76 7.61 -18.36
C TYR A 248 2.50 6.27 -18.38
N ASN A 249 1.83 5.20 -17.94
CA ASN A 249 2.38 3.84 -17.96
C ASN A 249 2.63 3.32 -19.38
N PHE A 250 1.97 3.90 -20.39
CA PHE A 250 2.05 3.48 -21.79
C PHE A 250 2.89 4.42 -22.65
N VAL A 251 3.46 5.49 -22.11
CA VAL A 251 4.36 6.38 -22.87
C VAL A 251 5.51 5.60 -23.48
N ALA A 252 6.14 4.70 -22.70
CA ALA A 252 7.21 3.83 -23.19
C ALA A 252 6.74 2.85 -24.29
N VAL A 253 5.45 2.48 -24.29
CA VAL A 253 4.86 1.57 -25.28
C VAL A 253 4.50 2.32 -26.58
N ARG A 254 3.86 3.49 -26.48
CA ARG A 254 3.27 4.23 -27.60
C ARG A 254 4.25 5.16 -28.34
N GLY A 255 5.39 5.53 -27.76
CA GLY A 255 6.30 6.43 -28.48
C GLY A 255 7.43 7.09 -27.68
N GLY A 256 7.74 6.62 -26.47
CA GLY A 256 8.75 7.22 -25.60
C GLY A 256 10.09 7.46 -26.31
N ASN A 257 10.69 8.63 -26.05
CA ASN A 257 11.99 9.02 -26.59
C ASN A 257 13.12 8.42 -25.76
N PHE A 258 13.38 7.13 -25.95
CA PHE A 258 14.42 6.37 -25.24
C PHE A 258 15.85 6.91 -25.48
N ASP A 259 16.08 7.67 -26.55
CA ASP A 259 17.40 8.24 -26.85
C ASP A 259 17.79 9.35 -25.85
N LYS A 260 16.82 10.00 -25.20
CA LYS A 260 17.09 10.97 -24.14
C LYS A 260 17.56 10.33 -22.82
N LEU A 261 17.38 9.01 -22.66
CA LEU A 261 17.84 8.27 -21.48
C LEU A 261 19.34 7.98 -21.48
N VAL A 262 19.99 8.10 -22.64
CA VAL A 262 21.40 7.77 -22.82
C VAL A 262 22.22 9.00 -23.18
N SER A 263 23.53 8.93 -22.90
CA SER A 263 24.48 9.96 -23.32
C SER A 263 24.41 10.17 -24.85
N PRO A 264 24.62 11.40 -25.36
CA PRO A 264 24.48 11.72 -26.79
C PRO A 264 25.16 10.75 -27.76
N ARG A 265 26.33 10.22 -27.39
CA ARG A 265 27.09 9.23 -28.17
C ARG A 265 26.33 7.93 -28.48
N PHE A 266 25.38 7.52 -27.63
CA PHE A 266 24.62 6.28 -27.78
C PHE A 266 23.23 6.49 -28.36
N ARG A 267 22.82 7.74 -28.62
CA ARG A 267 21.50 8.06 -29.20
C ARG A 267 21.21 7.32 -30.51
N PRO A 268 22.15 7.21 -31.47
CA PRO A 268 21.88 6.47 -32.71
C PRO A 268 21.54 5.00 -32.46
N VAL A 269 22.28 4.34 -31.55
CA VAL A 269 22.04 2.94 -31.16
C VAL A 269 20.68 2.80 -30.50
N MET A 270 20.33 3.69 -29.57
CA MET A 270 19.02 3.64 -28.89
C MET A 270 17.85 3.89 -29.84
N ARG A 271 18.00 4.77 -30.84
CA ARG A 271 16.97 4.98 -31.88
C ARG A 271 16.77 3.73 -32.72
N ALA A 272 17.86 3.05 -33.10
CA ALA A 272 17.80 1.78 -33.82
C ALA A 272 17.15 0.66 -32.98
N ALA A 273 17.43 0.62 -31.68
CA ALA A 273 16.85 -0.36 -30.75
C ALA A 273 15.41 -0.03 -30.30
N ALA A 274 14.92 1.21 -30.52
CA ALA A 274 13.64 1.68 -29.99
C ALA A 274 12.44 0.79 -30.37
N PRO A 275 12.29 0.26 -31.61
CA PRO A 275 11.18 -0.63 -31.93
C PRO A 275 11.19 -1.92 -31.09
N LEU A 276 12.37 -2.48 -30.83
CA LEU A 276 12.52 -3.66 -29.97
C LEU A 276 12.20 -3.33 -28.51
N ILE A 277 12.65 -2.19 -28.01
CA ILE A 277 12.36 -1.72 -26.64
C ILE A 277 10.85 -1.51 -26.47
N ARG A 278 10.17 -0.85 -27.43
CA ARG A 278 8.71 -0.65 -27.38
C ARG A 278 7.96 -1.98 -27.37
N ARG A 279 8.38 -2.93 -28.20
CA ARG A 279 7.80 -4.28 -28.19
C ARG A 279 8.02 -4.98 -26.86
N MET A 280 9.21 -4.89 -26.28
CA MET A 280 9.49 -5.45 -24.96
C MET A 280 8.62 -4.81 -23.88
N MET A 281 8.49 -3.48 -23.88
CA MET A 281 7.60 -2.76 -22.96
C MET A 281 6.16 -3.24 -23.11
N ARG A 282 5.65 -3.38 -24.34
CA ARG A 282 4.32 -3.93 -24.61
C ARG A 282 4.14 -5.35 -24.07
N ILE A 283 5.16 -6.21 -24.23
CA ILE A 283 5.15 -7.58 -23.71
C ILE A 283 5.05 -7.59 -22.18
N ILE A 284 5.79 -6.72 -21.48
CA ILE A 284 5.80 -6.73 -20.01
C ILE A 284 4.66 -5.94 -19.37
N THR A 285 4.04 -4.98 -20.08
CA THR A 285 2.96 -4.14 -19.51
C THR A 285 1.56 -4.46 -20.02
N VAL A 286 1.39 -4.86 -21.29
CA VAL A 286 0.06 -5.10 -21.88
C VAL A 286 -0.28 -6.59 -21.92
N ALA A 287 0.70 -7.45 -22.23
CA ALA A 287 0.46 -8.89 -22.31
C ALA A 287 0.00 -9.57 -21.00
N PRO A 288 0.46 -9.17 -19.79
CA PRO A 288 -0.03 -9.77 -18.55
C PRO A 288 -1.44 -9.30 -18.14
N LEU A 289 -1.98 -8.24 -18.76
CA LEU A 289 -3.24 -7.64 -18.32
C LEU A 289 -4.43 -8.54 -18.63
N LYS A 290 -5.30 -8.71 -17.64
CA LYS A 290 -6.63 -9.32 -17.84
C LYS A 290 -7.48 -8.46 -18.79
N PRO A 291 -8.44 -9.05 -19.52
CA PRO A 291 -9.28 -8.31 -20.46
C PRO A 291 -9.93 -7.06 -19.86
N GLU A 292 -10.49 -7.19 -18.65
CA GLU A 292 -11.21 -6.13 -17.95
C GLU A 292 -10.30 -4.91 -17.69
N VAL A 293 -9.05 -5.17 -17.30
CA VAL A 293 -8.04 -4.13 -17.05
C VAL A 293 -7.64 -3.44 -18.36
N ARG A 294 -7.51 -4.20 -19.46
CA ARG A 294 -7.20 -3.61 -20.78
C ARG A 294 -8.33 -2.76 -21.33
N ASP A 295 -9.57 -3.19 -21.11
CA ASP A 295 -10.78 -2.45 -21.48
C ASP A 295 -10.85 -1.14 -20.69
N ALA A 296 -10.69 -1.20 -19.37
CA ALA A 296 -10.64 -0.02 -18.51
C ALA A 296 -9.55 0.98 -18.93
N LEU A 297 -8.38 0.47 -19.35
CA LEU A 297 -7.24 1.28 -19.83
C LEU A 297 -7.38 1.81 -21.26
N ARG A 298 -8.32 1.29 -22.06
CA ARG A 298 -8.48 1.60 -23.49
C ARG A 298 -7.20 1.32 -24.29
N VAL A 299 -6.56 0.17 -24.03
CA VAL A 299 -5.29 -0.25 -24.67
C VAL A 299 -5.43 -1.53 -25.51
N ASN A 300 -6.65 -1.89 -25.91
CA ASN A 300 -6.88 -3.08 -26.73
C ASN A 300 -6.20 -3.03 -28.10
N ASP A 301 -5.94 -1.83 -28.61
CA ASP A 301 -5.14 -1.60 -29.82
C ASP A 301 -3.68 -2.08 -29.67
N LEU A 302 -3.16 -2.10 -28.45
CA LEU A 302 -1.81 -2.58 -28.12
C LEU A 302 -1.76 -4.10 -27.85
N TYR A 303 -2.90 -4.79 -27.81
CA TYR A 303 -2.94 -6.22 -27.52
C TYR A 303 -2.39 -7.03 -28.70
N SER A 304 -1.56 -8.03 -28.40
CA SER A 304 -1.05 -8.97 -29.40
C SER A 304 -0.99 -10.39 -28.85
N PRO A 305 -1.72 -11.37 -29.45
CA PRO A 305 -1.65 -12.77 -29.05
C PRO A 305 -0.23 -13.36 -29.16
N VAL A 306 0.60 -12.83 -30.07
CA VAL A 306 2.00 -13.23 -30.22
C VAL A 306 2.81 -12.78 -29.02
N ASP A 307 2.62 -11.55 -28.57
CA ASP A 307 3.33 -11.01 -27.40
C ASP A 307 2.90 -11.72 -26.11
N VAL A 308 1.64 -12.17 -25.99
CA VAL A 308 1.20 -13.05 -24.88
C VAL A 308 1.95 -14.38 -24.89
N LYS A 309 2.19 -14.99 -26.06
CA LYS A 309 2.99 -16.22 -26.15
C LYS A 309 4.45 -15.98 -25.74
N ILE A 310 5.03 -14.84 -26.12
CA ILE A 310 6.39 -14.45 -25.74
C ILE A 310 6.46 -14.19 -24.24
N PHE A 311 5.52 -13.45 -23.67
CA PHE A 311 5.41 -13.22 -22.23
C PHE A 311 5.37 -14.55 -21.46
N ARG A 312 4.50 -15.49 -21.85
CA ARG A 312 4.46 -16.84 -21.25
C ARG A 312 5.77 -17.61 -21.41
N ALA A 313 6.49 -17.44 -22.53
CA ALA A 313 7.81 -18.02 -22.70
C ALA A 313 8.84 -17.38 -21.75
N MET A 314 8.81 -16.06 -21.56
CA MET A 314 9.66 -15.36 -20.60
C MET A 314 9.39 -15.82 -19.17
N ILE A 315 8.12 -15.95 -18.77
CA ILE A 315 7.76 -16.45 -17.44
C ILE A 315 8.24 -17.90 -17.25
N ARG A 316 8.14 -18.76 -18.28
CA ARG A 316 8.73 -20.10 -18.23
C ARG A 316 10.25 -20.07 -18.01
N VAL A 317 10.96 -19.18 -18.70
CA VAL A 317 12.42 -19.00 -18.50
C VAL A 317 12.70 -18.51 -17.07
N GLN A 318 11.95 -17.52 -16.58
CA GLN A 318 12.08 -17.03 -15.20
C GLN A 318 11.85 -18.15 -14.18
N ARG A 319 10.82 -18.97 -14.36
CA ARG A 319 10.57 -20.16 -13.52
C ARG A 319 11.76 -21.10 -13.52
N TRP A 320 12.30 -21.44 -14.70
CA TRP A 320 13.46 -22.32 -14.81
C TRP A 320 14.68 -21.75 -14.09
N VAL A 321 14.96 -20.46 -14.26
CA VAL A 321 16.07 -19.77 -13.57
C VAL A 321 15.85 -19.77 -12.07
N ARG A 322 14.63 -19.40 -11.62
CA ARG A 322 14.24 -19.36 -10.20
C ARG A 322 14.41 -20.73 -9.53
N GLU A 323 13.85 -21.78 -10.11
CA GLU A 323 13.98 -23.15 -9.57
C GLU A 323 15.42 -23.66 -9.65
N GLY A 324 16.15 -23.33 -10.71
CA GLY A 324 17.57 -23.66 -10.84
C GLY A 324 18.40 -23.01 -9.74
N MET A 325 18.18 -21.72 -9.47
CA MET A 325 18.83 -20.98 -8.37
C MET A 325 18.49 -21.59 -7.01
N ARG A 326 17.23 -22.02 -6.81
CA ARG A 326 16.78 -22.68 -5.59
C ARG A 326 17.46 -24.03 -5.38
N ILE A 327 17.46 -24.90 -6.39
CA ILE A 327 18.07 -26.23 -6.34
C ILE A 327 19.60 -26.14 -6.17
N ALA A 328 20.23 -25.16 -6.82
CA ALA A 328 21.66 -24.91 -6.69
C ALA A 328 22.04 -24.16 -5.39
N HIS A 329 21.08 -23.89 -4.49
CA HIS A 329 21.30 -23.16 -3.23
C HIS A 329 22.05 -21.84 -3.42
N VAL A 330 21.69 -21.10 -4.48
CA VAL A 330 22.29 -19.79 -4.76
C VAL A 330 22.00 -18.84 -3.59
N PRO A 331 23.00 -18.09 -3.10
CA PRO A 331 22.84 -17.17 -1.98
C PRO A 331 21.65 -16.20 -2.15
N LEU A 332 20.94 -15.93 -1.05
CA LEU A 332 19.69 -15.15 -1.06
C LEU A 332 19.85 -13.76 -1.69
N LYS A 333 21.01 -13.11 -1.57
CA LYS A 333 21.31 -11.81 -2.20
C LYS A 333 21.12 -11.74 -3.72
N TYR A 334 21.13 -12.88 -4.41
CA TYR A 334 20.87 -12.96 -5.85
C TYR A 334 19.42 -13.28 -6.19
N ARG A 335 18.63 -13.68 -5.19
CA ARG A 335 17.22 -14.09 -5.33
C ARG A 335 16.26 -13.05 -4.74
N TYR A 336 16.69 -12.35 -3.70
CA TYR A 336 15.87 -11.46 -2.89
C TYR A 336 16.45 -10.04 -2.81
N MET A 337 15.56 -9.07 -2.59
CA MET A 337 15.92 -7.71 -2.24
C MET A 337 16.81 -7.66 -0.99
N PRO A 338 17.79 -6.73 -0.88
CA PRO A 338 18.70 -6.67 0.28
C PRO A 338 17.97 -6.58 1.61
N VAL A 339 16.92 -5.76 1.70
CA VAL A 339 16.10 -5.61 2.91
C VAL A 339 15.41 -6.90 3.34
N ALA A 340 14.99 -7.75 2.39
CA ALA A 340 14.41 -9.04 2.69
C ALA A 340 15.47 -10.04 3.15
N VAL A 341 16.66 -10.02 2.55
CA VAL A 341 17.81 -10.85 2.97
C VAL A 341 18.20 -10.52 4.41
N GLU A 342 18.40 -9.24 4.72
CA GLU A 342 18.72 -8.77 6.08
C GLU A 342 17.64 -9.19 7.08
N ALA A 343 16.37 -9.19 6.67
CA ALA A 343 15.25 -9.59 7.51
C ALA A 343 15.23 -11.10 7.78
N PHE A 344 15.47 -11.93 6.76
CA PHE A 344 15.60 -13.38 6.91
C PHE A 344 16.80 -13.75 7.80
N GLU A 345 17.94 -13.09 7.58
CA GLU A 345 19.14 -13.28 8.40
C GLU A 345 18.90 -12.88 9.86
N ARG A 346 18.26 -11.73 10.11
CA ARG A 346 17.88 -11.28 11.46
C ARG A 346 16.95 -12.26 12.16
N ALA A 347 15.99 -12.83 11.43
CA ALA A 347 15.02 -13.76 11.99
C ALA A 347 15.55 -15.20 12.12
N GLY A 348 16.68 -15.53 11.48
CA GLY A 348 17.19 -16.90 11.41
C GLY A 348 16.29 -17.85 10.62
N VAL A 349 15.48 -17.33 9.69
CA VAL A 349 14.53 -18.10 8.87
C VAL A 349 15.01 -18.14 7.42
N HIS A 350 15.09 -19.33 6.82
CA HIS A 350 15.41 -19.47 5.41
C HIS A 350 14.12 -19.56 4.57
N PRO A 351 13.98 -18.78 3.48
CA PRO A 351 12.71 -18.69 2.74
C PRO A 351 12.27 -20.00 2.07
N ASP A 352 13.22 -20.90 1.76
CA ASP A 352 12.89 -22.19 1.15
C ASP A 352 12.26 -23.18 2.15
N ASP A 353 12.41 -22.94 3.46
CA ASP A 353 11.86 -23.80 4.52
C ASP A 353 10.44 -23.36 4.95
N ILE A 354 9.98 -22.19 4.47
CA ILE A 354 8.65 -21.67 4.77
C ILE A 354 7.60 -22.51 4.06
N THR A 355 6.69 -23.10 4.82
CA THR A 355 5.54 -23.90 4.37
C THR A 355 4.23 -23.19 4.72
N LEU A 356 3.11 -23.68 4.20
CA LEU A 356 1.80 -23.16 4.58
C LEU A 356 1.53 -23.35 6.08
N GLU A 357 1.92 -24.50 6.62
CA GLU A 357 1.73 -24.86 8.03
C GLU A 357 2.58 -23.97 8.93
N SER A 358 3.85 -23.75 8.58
CA SER A 358 4.75 -22.89 9.36
C SER A 358 4.30 -21.42 9.32
N ALA A 359 3.75 -20.97 8.19
CA ALA A 359 3.18 -19.64 8.02
C ALA A 359 1.92 -19.40 8.85
N ARG A 360 1.00 -20.36 8.84
CA ARG A 360 -0.21 -20.34 9.69
C ARG A 360 0.16 -20.27 11.17
N GLU A 361 1.10 -21.10 11.60
CA GLU A 361 1.56 -21.11 12.98
C GLU A 361 2.22 -19.80 13.38
N ALA A 362 3.08 -19.24 12.52
CA ALA A 362 3.76 -17.98 12.80
C ALA A 362 2.78 -16.81 12.94
N LEU A 363 1.74 -16.73 12.08
CA LEU A 363 0.70 -15.71 12.19
C LEU A 363 -0.16 -15.90 13.45
N ARG A 364 -0.49 -17.14 13.79
CA ARG A 364 -1.23 -17.47 15.03
C ARG A 364 -0.47 -16.99 16.27
N LEU A 365 0.83 -17.27 16.35
CA LEU A 365 1.69 -16.84 17.46
C LEU A 365 1.80 -15.31 17.53
N ALA A 366 2.01 -14.64 16.40
CA ALA A 366 2.08 -13.17 16.35
C ALA A 366 0.77 -12.51 16.87
N ARG A 367 -0.39 -13.06 16.52
CA ARG A 367 -1.69 -12.60 17.04
C ARG A 367 -1.84 -12.83 18.54
N LEU A 368 -1.36 -13.96 19.06
CA LEU A 368 -1.38 -14.24 20.50
C LEU A 368 -0.45 -13.31 21.28
N GLU A 369 0.75 -13.03 20.77
CA GLU A 369 1.70 -12.11 21.38
C GLU A 369 1.13 -10.69 21.43
N ALA A 370 0.50 -10.21 20.36
CA ALA A 370 -0.17 -8.90 20.33
C ALA A 370 -1.30 -8.81 21.37
N ASN A 371 -2.16 -9.84 21.44
CA ASN A 371 -3.23 -9.91 22.43
C ASN A 371 -2.71 -10.03 23.88
N GLY A 372 -1.62 -10.77 24.09
CA GLY A 372 -0.98 -10.95 25.39
C GLY A 372 -0.32 -9.66 25.90
N ALA A 373 0.39 -8.93 25.03
CA ALA A 373 0.98 -7.63 25.34
C ALA A 373 -0.08 -6.62 25.80
N ARG A 374 -1.28 -6.65 25.19
CA ARG A 374 -2.42 -5.80 25.57
C ARG A 374 -2.90 -6.03 27.01
N SER A 375 -2.69 -7.22 27.58
CA SER A 375 -3.11 -7.54 28.95
C SER A 375 -2.12 -7.10 30.04
N LEU A 376 -0.88 -6.76 29.65
CA LEU A 376 0.23 -6.45 30.56
C LEU A 376 0.58 -4.96 30.61
N SER A 377 -0.08 -4.11 29.83
CA SER A 377 0.20 -2.67 29.78
C SER A 377 -0.15 -1.98 31.10
N THR A 378 0.88 -1.70 31.89
CA THR A 378 0.78 -0.97 33.16
C THR A 378 1.16 0.48 32.90
N VAL A 379 0.17 1.37 33.06
CA VAL A 379 0.27 2.81 32.81
C VAL A 379 1.41 3.43 33.64
N LEU A 380 2.46 3.90 32.97
CA LEU A 380 3.39 4.89 33.54
C LEU A 380 2.91 6.29 33.13
N SER A 381 2.47 7.09 34.10
CA SER A 381 2.00 8.46 33.86
C SER A 381 3.17 9.41 33.56
N ALA A 382 3.06 10.19 32.48
CA ALA A 382 3.87 11.39 32.28
C ALA A 382 3.38 12.52 33.21
N GLU A 383 4.28 13.46 33.53
CA GLU A 383 3.95 14.67 34.29
C GLU A 383 2.80 15.44 33.62
N VAL A 384 1.76 15.71 34.41
CA VAL A 384 0.50 16.31 33.94
C VAL A 384 0.69 17.81 33.71
N VAL A 385 0.47 18.27 32.48
CA VAL A 385 0.39 19.71 32.18
C VAL A 385 -0.89 20.28 32.84
N PRO A 386 -0.81 21.36 33.65
CA PRO A 386 -1.95 21.94 34.34
C PRO A 386 -3.10 22.33 33.41
N GLU A 387 -4.34 22.25 33.89
CA GLU A 387 -5.51 22.50 33.05
C GLU A 387 -5.68 23.95 32.60
N ASP A 388 -5.10 24.87 33.36
CA ASP A 388 -5.09 26.30 33.14
C ASP A 388 -3.88 26.78 32.32
N ALA A 389 -3.03 25.87 31.87
CA ALA A 389 -1.87 26.22 31.05
C ALA A 389 -2.30 26.85 29.72
N THR A 390 -1.67 27.97 29.38
CA THR A 390 -1.89 28.70 28.13
C THR A 390 -0.68 28.59 27.20
N CYS A 391 -0.94 28.61 25.90
CA CYS A 391 0.10 28.59 24.89
C CYS A 391 0.94 29.87 24.95
N ALA A 392 2.24 29.75 25.18
CA ALA A 392 3.16 30.89 25.22
C ALA A 392 3.12 31.78 23.94
N LYS A 393 2.78 31.22 22.77
CA LYS A 393 2.77 31.93 21.48
C LYS A 393 1.46 32.67 21.18
N CYS A 394 0.32 32.19 21.67
CA CYS A 394 -0.99 32.77 21.33
C CYS A 394 -1.96 32.93 22.49
N GLN A 395 -1.53 32.63 23.72
CA GLN A 395 -2.28 32.80 24.97
C GLN A 395 -3.62 32.03 25.02
N ARG A 396 -3.86 31.10 24.09
CA ARG A 396 -5.02 30.19 24.13
C ARG A 396 -4.78 29.05 25.11
N GLY A 397 -5.83 28.55 25.75
CA GLY A 397 -5.76 27.35 26.58
C GLY A 397 -5.24 26.14 25.79
N LEU A 398 -4.49 25.27 26.46
CA LEU A 398 -4.02 24.01 25.89
C LEU A 398 -5.14 22.98 25.93
N GLU A 399 -5.39 22.33 24.80
CA GLU A 399 -6.40 21.27 24.66
C GLU A 399 -5.75 19.90 24.85
N GLU A 400 -6.55 18.91 25.25
CA GLU A 400 -6.09 17.53 25.33
C GLU A 400 -5.75 16.98 23.94
N CYS A 401 -4.63 16.27 23.85
CA CYS A 401 -4.27 15.53 22.66
C CYS A 401 -5.32 14.42 22.43
N GLU A 402 -6.01 14.48 21.30
CA GLU A 402 -7.10 13.55 20.97
C GLU A 402 -6.65 12.08 20.94
N ASP A 403 -5.39 11.83 20.57
CA ASP A 403 -4.78 10.49 20.44
C ASP A 403 -4.52 9.82 21.79
N CYS A 404 -4.03 10.58 22.78
CA CYS A 404 -3.68 10.05 24.11
C CYS A 404 -4.66 10.43 25.22
N LYS A 405 -5.70 11.23 24.91
CA LYS A 405 -6.70 11.73 25.88
C LYS A 405 -6.04 12.36 27.12
N GLY A 406 -5.04 13.21 26.89
CA GLY A 406 -4.36 13.93 27.97
C GLY A 406 -3.26 13.15 28.71
N THR A 407 -3.11 11.84 28.49
CA THR A 407 -2.19 10.99 29.28
C THR A 407 -0.72 11.09 28.88
N GLY A 408 -0.43 11.65 27.70
CA GLY A 408 0.91 11.68 27.12
C GLY A 408 1.38 10.32 26.56
N HIS A 409 0.63 9.24 26.77
CA HIS A 409 1.00 7.89 26.34
C HIS A 409 -0.11 7.24 25.51
N VAL A 410 0.28 6.36 24.59
CA VAL A 410 -0.65 5.46 23.92
C VAL A 410 0.00 4.09 23.83
N GLN A 411 -0.64 3.07 24.41
CA GLN A 411 -0.15 1.68 24.43
C GLN A 411 1.28 1.57 24.99
N ASP A 412 1.53 2.15 26.17
CA ASP A 412 2.83 2.19 26.89
C ASP A 412 3.98 2.91 26.19
N GLU A 413 3.75 3.49 25.02
CA GLU A 413 4.72 4.33 24.34
C GLU A 413 4.36 5.81 24.50
N LEU A 414 5.38 6.68 24.48
CA LEU A 414 5.17 8.12 24.39
C LEU A 414 4.32 8.42 23.15
N CYS A 415 3.24 9.18 23.35
CA CYS A 415 2.42 9.65 22.25
C CYS A 415 3.30 10.48 21.32
N ASP A 416 3.40 10.11 20.05
CA ASP A 416 4.24 10.74 19.04
C ASP A 416 3.65 12.05 18.52
N VAL A 417 2.34 12.24 18.67
CA VAL A 417 1.62 13.47 18.30
C VAL A 417 1.93 14.60 19.28
N CYS A 418 1.84 14.32 20.59
CA CYS A 418 2.14 15.31 21.63
C CYS A 418 3.53 15.16 22.25
N ASP A 419 4.29 14.15 21.83
CA ASP A 419 5.62 13.80 22.32
C ASP A 419 5.69 13.65 23.85
N GLY A 420 4.69 12.94 24.41
CA GLY A 420 4.60 12.70 25.85
C GLY A 420 3.85 13.75 26.67
N VAL A 421 3.49 14.89 26.08
CA VAL A 421 3.02 16.07 26.83
C VAL A 421 1.54 15.98 27.24
N GLY A 422 0.71 15.26 26.49
CA GLY A 422 -0.71 15.08 26.80
C GLY A 422 -1.61 16.27 26.42
N ARG A 423 -1.15 17.51 26.55
CA ARG A 423 -1.89 18.75 26.23
C ARG A 423 -1.10 19.72 25.36
N GLY A 424 -1.77 20.49 24.51
CA GLY A 424 -1.10 21.38 23.55
C GLY A 424 -2.02 22.31 22.75
N CYS A 425 -1.41 23.20 21.98
CA CYS A 425 -2.13 24.24 21.25
C CYS A 425 -2.55 23.76 19.85
N ARG A 426 -3.86 23.78 19.56
CA ARG A 426 -4.43 23.40 18.26
C ARG A 426 -3.86 24.17 17.06
N VAL A 427 -3.42 25.41 17.28
CA VAL A 427 -2.87 26.30 16.25
C VAL A 427 -1.37 26.04 15.99
N HIS A 428 -0.62 25.62 17.02
CA HIS A 428 0.84 25.48 16.97
C HIS A 428 1.28 24.02 17.20
N HIS A 429 0.68 23.08 16.47
CA HIS A 429 0.86 21.64 16.63
C HIS A 429 2.23 21.08 16.19
N ASN A 430 3.09 21.88 15.55
CA ASN A 430 4.37 21.40 15.05
C ASN A 430 5.47 21.29 16.12
N ASN A 431 5.22 21.71 17.37
CA ASN A 431 6.22 21.66 18.45
C ASN A 431 5.57 21.54 19.85
N TRP A 432 4.86 20.43 20.12
CA TRP A 432 4.24 20.18 21.44
C TRP A 432 5.27 20.17 22.59
N ARG A 433 6.52 19.72 22.35
CA ARG A 433 7.62 19.77 23.34
C ARG A 433 8.00 21.17 23.81
N GLU A 434 8.00 22.18 22.93
CA GLU A 434 8.42 23.54 23.30
C GLU A 434 7.38 24.24 24.15
N ILE A 435 6.10 23.93 23.94
CA ILE A 435 4.97 24.56 24.60
C ILE A 435 4.69 23.89 25.96
N GLY A 436 4.82 22.57 26.05
CA GLY A 436 4.55 21.80 27.28
C GLY A 436 5.63 21.91 28.37
N ARG A 437 6.87 22.27 28.03
CA ARG A 437 8.00 22.37 28.98
C ARG A 437 8.43 23.80 29.33
N GLY A 438 7.68 24.82 28.92
CA GLY A 438 8.00 26.22 29.26
C GLY A 438 9.29 26.78 28.65
N ASN A 439 9.86 26.17 27.59
CA ASN A 439 11.12 26.62 26.98
C ASN A 439 10.95 27.61 25.82
N GLY A 440 9.85 28.36 25.80
CA GLY A 440 9.72 29.55 24.97
C GLY A 440 10.16 30.79 25.74
N VAL A 441 11.48 31.02 25.84
CA VAL A 441 12.13 32.29 26.21
C VAL A 441 11.39 33.12 27.28
N GLY A 442 11.65 32.83 28.56
CA GLY A 442 11.27 33.72 29.66
C GLY A 442 10.73 33.03 30.91
N LEU A 443 11.53 32.18 31.55
CA LEU A 443 11.40 31.93 32.98
C LEU A 443 12.74 32.33 33.60
N GLU A 444 12.78 33.52 34.19
CA GLU A 444 13.75 33.82 35.24
C GLU A 444 13.44 32.89 36.43
N ASP A 445 14.51 32.40 37.05
CA ASP A 445 14.58 31.69 38.34
C ASP A 445 14.26 30.18 38.40
N GLY A 446 15.31 29.41 38.06
CA GLY A 446 15.90 28.35 38.90
C GLY A 446 15.00 27.30 39.60
N ILE A 447 14.92 26.10 39.02
CA ILE A 447 14.62 24.84 39.75
C ILE A 447 15.55 23.73 39.24
N PRO A 448 16.21 22.94 40.11
CA PRO A 448 17.29 22.02 39.72
C PRO A 448 16.76 20.69 39.16
N VAL A 449 17.44 20.18 38.13
CA VAL A 449 17.25 18.85 37.55
C VAL A 449 17.83 17.79 38.49
N VAL A 450 16.98 16.93 39.06
CA VAL A 450 17.43 15.72 39.77
C VAL A 450 17.44 14.56 38.79
N GLY A 451 18.63 14.19 38.32
CA GLY A 451 18.87 12.88 37.71
C GLY A 451 18.94 11.82 38.80
N VAL A 452 18.07 10.81 38.76
CA VAL A 452 18.19 9.65 39.65
C VAL A 452 18.89 8.51 38.92
N SER A 453 20.05 8.20 39.46
CA SER A 453 20.93 7.06 39.21
C SER A 453 20.23 5.72 39.30
N ALA A 454 20.69 4.77 38.47
CA ALA A 454 20.46 3.35 38.64
C ALA A 454 20.90 2.84 40.04
N GLY A 455 20.14 1.89 40.58
CA GLY A 455 20.60 0.98 41.63
C GLY A 455 19.56 0.67 42.71
N ARG A 456 18.97 -0.52 42.64
CA ARG A 456 19.38 -1.67 43.48
C ARG A 456 19.24 -2.96 42.70
#